data_AF-A0A5C7PPB6-F1
#
_entry.id   AF-A0A5C7PPB6-F1
#
_cell.length_a   1.000
_cell.length_b   1.000
_cell.length_c   1.000
_cell.angle_alpha   90.00
_cell.angle_beta   90.00
_cell.angle_gamma   90.00
#
_symmetry.space_group_name_H-M   'P 1'
#
loop_
_entity.id
_entity.type
_entity.pdbx_description
1 polymer ?
#
loop_
_entity_poly.entity_id
_entity_poly.type
_entity_poly.pdbx_seq_one_letter_code
_entity_poly.pdbx_strand_id
1 'polypeptide(L)'
;MKNLSTKLLLTTALTSNGAIAESIDAPAAQIKTAIDSGNSGAADANGLSEAISVSLENIFNKPVDGGPSTVRPIVSAPDITLPVDITAFGQPITIKTRDDVRSEQLAWFVYISKVTLGPEQASVAYQTPHNGKYGTFTLSKTDGNWSIQDHQQMHSSSGARYFYGELYEGVACRDGSEMARRWNMYKDAVEAAMARRARTPEDALPSTCPGKEFPDVAAYKQYKAMGLNK
;
A
#
# COMPACT_ATOMS: atom_id res chain seq x y z
N MET A 1 -14.87 53.81 -46.26
CA MET A 1 -16.24 54.08 -45.77
C MET A 1 -16.72 52.87 -44.99
N LYS A 2 -17.15 53.13 -43.74
CA LYS A 2 -18.07 52.38 -42.84
C LYS A 2 -17.87 50.85 -42.69
N ASN A 3 -17.33 50.36 -41.56
CA ASN A 3 -17.94 50.19 -40.21
C ASN A 3 -19.10 49.19 -40.13
N LEU A 4 -18.91 48.16 -39.31
CA LEU A 4 -19.72 47.75 -38.12
C LEU A 4 -19.25 46.32 -37.74
N SER A 5 -18.40 46.10 -36.73
CA SER A 5 -18.54 46.32 -35.28
C SER A 5 -19.63 45.47 -34.63
N THR A 6 -19.24 44.45 -33.88
CA THR A 6 -19.99 43.94 -32.72
C THR A 6 -19.00 43.50 -31.64
N LYS A 7 -19.31 43.93 -30.42
CA LYS A 7 -18.48 44.01 -29.22
C LYS A 7 -18.31 42.66 -28.49
N LEU A 8 -17.11 42.47 -27.95
CA LEU A 8 -16.76 42.23 -26.53
C LEU A 8 -17.71 41.35 -25.68
N LEU A 9 -17.17 40.23 -25.18
CA LEU A 9 -17.23 39.92 -23.74
C LEU A 9 -16.05 39.04 -23.34
N LEU A 10 -15.18 39.65 -22.56
CA LEU A 10 -14.14 39.00 -21.77
C LEU A 10 -14.85 38.28 -20.61
N THR A 11 -14.66 36.97 -20.47
CA THR A 11 -15.00 36.26 -19.23
C THR A 11 -13.83 35.35 -18.90
N THR A 12 -13.05 35.78 -17.93
CA THR A 12 -12.10 34.98 -17.18
C THR A 12 -12.83 33.84 -16.49
N ALA A 13 -12.44 32.60 -16.76
CA ALA A 13 -12.79 31.46 -15.93
C ALA A 13 -11.50 30.72 -15.54
N LEU A 14 -11.03 30.99 -14.32
CA LEU A 14 -10.24 30.05 -13.55
C LEU A 14 -11.13 28.82 -13.26
N THR A 15 -10.58 27.64 -13.48
CA THR A 15 -10.82 26.35 -12.82
C THR A 15 -10.11 25.33 -13.72
N SER A 16 -9.43 24.29 -13.30
CA SER A 16 -9.00 23.72 -12.02
C SER A 16 -8.30 22.44 -12.47
N ASN A 17 -7.13 22.11 -11.90
CA ASN A 17 -6.36 20.90 -12.22
C ASN A 17 -7.24 19.64 -12.28
N GLY A 18 -7.53 19.18 -13.50
CA GLY A 18 -8.08 17.86 -13.77
C GLY A 18 -6.92 16.95 -14.16
N ALA A 19 -6.47 16.12 -13.22
CA ALA A 19 -5.54 15.05 -13.50
C ALA A 19 -6.18 14.09 -14.51
N ILE A 20 -5.64 14.08 -15.72
CA ILE A 20 -5.97 13.14 -16.79
C ILE A 20 -5.41 11.78 -16.38
N ALA A 21 -6.30 10.87 -16.04
CA ALA A 21 -6.01 9.44 -15.99
C ALA A 21 -5.95 8.95 -17.45
N GLU A 22 -4.75 8.92 -18.03
CA GLU A 22 -4.53 8.20 -19.28
C GLU A 22 -4.19 6.74 -18.98
N SER A 23 -5.00 5.86 -19.55
CA SER A 23 -4.77 4.41 -19.58
C SER A 23 -3.47 4.12 -20.34
N ILE A 24 -2.58 3.37 -19.71
CA ILE A 24 -1.46 2.73 -20.40
C ILE A 24 -1.64 1.23 -20.22
N ASP A 25 -2.34 0.63 -21.18
CA ASP A 25 -2.21 -0.79 -21.49
C ASP A 25 -0.86 -0.99 -22.19
N ALA A 26 0.09 -1.64 -21.52
CA ALA A 26 1.23 -2.30 -22.15
C ALA A 26 1.73 -3.46 -21.25
N PRO A 27 2.16 -4.59 -21.83
CA PRO A 27 2.02 -5.91 -21.21
C PRO A 27 3.18 -6.30 -20.30
N ALA A 28 2.86 -6.97 -19.18
CA ALA A 28 3.78 -7.57 -18.20
C ALA A 28 4.73 -8.67 -18.75
N ALA A 29 4.86 -8.82 -20.07
CA ALA A 29 5.58 -9.91 -20.73
C ALA A 29 7.02 -9.58 -21.12
N GLN A 30 7.49 -8.33 -21.03
CA GLN A 30 8.80 -7.94 -21.58
C GLN A 30 10.00 -8.13 -20.62
N ILE A 31 9.76 -8.39 -19.33
CA ILE A 31 10.84 -8.46 -18.33
C ILE A 31 11.40 -9.88 -18.21
N LYS A 32 10.58 -10.90 -18.50
CA LYS A 32 11.07 -12.29 -18.51
C LYS A 32 12.18 -12.51 -19.54
N THR A 33 12.23 -11.71 -20.60
CA THR A 33 13.22 -11.83 -21.69
C THR A 33 14.51 -11.06 -21.42
N ALA A 34 14.51 -10.02 -20.58
CA ALA A 34 15.72 -9.25 -20.26
C ALA A 34 16.64 -9.96 -19.24
N ILE A 35 16.09 -10.89 -18.46
CA ILE A 35 16.81 -11.64 -17.41
C ILE A 35 17.71 -12.74 -18.02
N ASP A 36 17.41 -13.22 -19.23
CA ASP A 36 18.08 -14.39 -19.82
C ASP A 36 19.36 -14.07 -20.64
N SER A 37 19.77 -12.80 -20.76
CA SER A 37 20.93 -12.40 -21.58
C SER A 37 22.06 -11.73 -20.79
N GLY A 38 22.98 -12.54 -20.25
CA GLY A 38 24.35 -12.14 -19.90
C GLY A 38 24.54 -11.43 -18.55
N ASN A 39 25.75 -11.58 -17.99
CA ASN A 39 26.21 -11.19 -16.65
C ASN A 39 25.80 -9.79 -16.11
N SER A 40 25.39 -8.86 -16.98
CA SER A 40 24.87 -7.53 -16.64
C SER A 40 23.40 -7.53 -16.18
N GLY A 41 22.59 -8.50 -16.62
CA GLY A 41 21.17 -8.59 -16.24
C GLY A 41 20.94 -8.98 -14.78
N ALA A 42 21.80 -9.86 -14.23
CA ALA A 42 21.74 -10.25 -12.82
C ALA A 42 22.21 -9.13 -11.88
N ALA A 43 23.29 -8.41 -12.24
CA ALA A 43 23.76 -7.27 -11.47
C ALA A 43 22.72 -6.12 -11.43
N ASP A 44 22.01 -5.92 -12.54
CA ASP A 44 20.93 -4.94 -12.63
C ASP A 44 19.70 -5.33 -11.80
N ALA A 45 19.29 -6.60 -11.87
CA ALA A 45 18.19 -7.14 -11.05
C ALA A 45 18.51 -7.05 -9.55
N ASN A 46 19.77 -7.31 -9.16
CA ASN A 46 20.21 -7.18 -7.77
C ASN A 46 20.18 -5.71 -7.31
N GLY A 47 20.68 -4.77 -8.12
CA GLY A 47 20.64 -3.34 -7.79
C GLY A 47 19.21 -2.79 -7.67
N LEU A 48 18.29 -3.24 -8.52
CA LEU A 48 16.88 -2.88 -8.43
C LEU A 48 16.24 -3.47 -7.15
N SER A 49 16.54 -4.72 -6.82
CA SER A 49 16.01 -5.39 -5.62
C SER A 49 16.52 -4.74 -4.33
N GLU A 50 17.78 -4.30 -4.32
CA GLU A 50 18.36 -3.51 -3.23
C GLU A 50 17.67 -2.15 -3.08
N ALA A 51 17.47 -1.41 -4.18
CA ALA A 51 16.79 -0.12 -4.13
C ALA A 51 15.32 -0.24 -3.67
N ILE A 52 14.62 -1.31 -4.08
CA ILE A 52 13.28 -1.64 -3.57
C ILE A 52 13.32 -1.97 -2.08
N SER A 53 14.30 -2.76 -1.64
CA SER A 53 14.52 -3.12 -0.23
C SER A 53 14.67 -1.88 0.65
N VAL A 54 15.56 -0.96 0.27
CA VAL A 54 15.77 0.33 0.97
C VAL A 54 14.50 1.18 0.99
N SER A 55 13.76 1.21 -0.12
CA SER A 55 12.49 1.95 -0.21
C SER A 55 11.44 1.38 0.74
N LEU A 56 11.36 0.06 0.86
CA LEU A 56 10.43 -0.63 1.73
C LEU A 56 10.79 -0.47 3.21
N GLU A 57 12.07 -0.41 3.57
CA GLU A 57 12.49 -0.08 4.94
C GLU A 57 11.96 1.29 5.40
N ASN A 58 11.93 2.28 4.51
CA ASN A 58 11.33 3.59 4.80
C ASN A 58 9.80 3.52 4.99
N ILE A 59 9.15 2.54 4.36
CA ILE A 59 7.70 2.32 4.45
C ILE A 59 7.33 1.51 5.70
N PHE A 60 8.14 0.50 6.05
CA PHE A 60 8.00 -0.23 7.30
C PHE A 60 8.29 0.72 8.46
N ASN A 61 7.24 1.33 9.00
CA ASN A 61 7.38 2.21 10.15
C ASN A 61 8.18 1.49 11.25
N LYS A 62 9.25 2.14 11.74
CA LYS A 62 9.89 1.70 12.99
C LYS A 62 8.80 1.61 14.08
N PRO A 63 8.76 0.54 14.88
CA PRO A 63 7.79 0.45 15.98
C PRO A 63 7.90 1.68 16.87
N VAL A 64 6.75 2.21 17.29
CA VAL A 64 6.65 3.43 18.12
C VAL A 64 7.40 3.27 19.45
N ASP A 65 7.59 2.03 19.91
CA ASP A 65 8.11 1.70 21.24
C ASP A 65 9.57 1.18 21.22
N GLY A 66 10.33 1.40 20.15
CA GLY A 66 11.74 0.97 20.07
C GLY A 66 11.95 -0.56 20.06
N GLY A 67 10.87 -1.34 19.94
CA GLY A 67 10.94 -2.79 19.73
C GLY A 67 11.57 -3.14 18.38
N PRO A 68 11.96 -4.41 18.16
CA PRO A 68 12.55 -4.82 16.90
C PRO A 68 11.59 -4.50 15.75
N SER A 69 12.10 -3.87 14.69
CA SER A 69 11.37 -3.72 13.43
C SER A 69 10.88 -5.10 12.99
N THR A 70 9.59 -5.36 13.17
CA THR A 70 9.00 -6.62 12.72
C THR A 70 8.88 -6.50 11.22
N VAL A 71 9.74 -7.23 10.48
CA VAL A 71 9.61 -7.36 9.03
C VAL A 71 8.21 -7.86 8.74
N ARG A 72 7.44 -7.03 8.05
CA ARG A 72 6.05 -7.36 7.70
C ARG A 72 6.04 -8.03 6.34
N PRO A 73 5.15 -9.01 6.12
CA PRO A 73 5.03 -9.60 4.81
C PRO A 73 4.63 -8.53 3.79
N ILE A 74 5.09 -8.73 2.56
CA ILE A 74 4.60 -8.00 1.40
C ILE A 74 3.50 -8.83 0.76
N VAL A 75 2.43 -8.15 0.35
CA VAL A 75 1.30 -8.76 -0.33
C VAL A 75 1.21 -8.14 -1.70
N SER A 76 1.35 -8.93 -2.76
CA SER A 76 1.21 -8.43 -4.12
C SER A 76 -0.20 -8.68 -4.65
N ALA A 77 -0.65 -7.80 -5.57
CA ALA A 77 -1.79 -8.13 -6.42
C ALA A 77 -1.48 -9.39 -7.27
N PRO A 78 -2.50 -10.17 -7.68
CA PRO A 78 -2.29 -11.48 -8.32
C PRO A 78 -1.43 -11.48 -9.60
N ASP A 79 -1.42 -10.36 -10.32
CA ASP A 79 -0.70 -10.12 -11.58
C ASP A 79 0.69 -9.48 -11.37
N ILE A 80 1.07 -9.19 -10.13
CA ILE A 80 2.33 -8.54 -9.80
C ILE A 80 3.37 -9.57 -9.38
N THR A 81 4.45 -9.63 -10.15
CA THR A 81 5.69 -10.31 -9.75
C THR A 81 6.68 -9.26 -9.27
N LEU A 82 7.08 -9.36 -8.01
CA LEU A 82 8.19 -8.58 -7.48
C LEU A 82 9.52 -9.23 -7.87
N PRO A 83 10.59 -8.45 -8.05
CA PRO A 83 11.92 -9.02 -8.26
C PRO A 83 12.32 -9.90 -7.07
N VAL A 84 13.14 -10.91 -7.36
CA VAL A 84 13.59 -11.90 -6.38
C VAL A 84 14.56 -11.27 -5.37
N ASP A 85 14.53 -11.73 -4.12
CA ASP A 85 15.46 -11.37 -3.03
C ASP A 85 15.29 -9.96 -2.42
N ILE A 86 14.06 -9.57 -2.11
CA ILE A 86 13.80 -8.37 -1.32
C ILE A 86 14.11 -8.62 0.17
N THR A 87 14.89 -7.72 0.77
CA THR A 87 15.19 -7.71 2.21
C THR A 87 14.67 -6.43 2.86
N ALA A 88 14.48 -6.46 4.18
CA ALA A 88 14.30 -5.27 4.99
C ALA A 88 14.92 -5.49 6.36
N PHE A 89 15.66 -4.49 6.85
CA PHE A 89 16.40 -4.54 8.11
C PHE A 89 17.35 -5.75 8.18
N GLY A 90 17.97 -6.10 7.04
CA GLY A 90 18.89 -7.24 6.92
C GLY A 90 18.22 -8.61 6.99
N GLN A 91 16.89 -8.70 6.86
CA GLN A 91 16.15 -9.96 6.87
C GLN A 91 15.37 -10.13 5.57
N PRO A 92 15.26 -11.35 5.01
CA PRO A 92 14.40 -11.63 3.87
C PRO A 92 12.93 -11.32 4.17
N ILE A 93 12.25 -10.67 3.23
CA ILE A 93 10.82 -10.41 3.36
C ILE A 93 10.02 -11.59 2.83
N THR A 94 9.01 -12.02 3.60
CA THR A 94 8.03 -12.99 3.09
C THR A 94 7.05 -12.31 2.14
N ILE A 95 6.96 -12.79 0.91
CA ILE A 95 5.93 -12.37 -0.05
C ILE A 95 4.74 -13.34 0.06
N LYS A 96 3.53 -12.81 0.21
CA LYS A 96 2.27 -13.55 0.34
C LYS A 96 1.28 -13.13 -0.73
N THR A 97 0.35 -14.02 -1.06
CA THR A 97 -0.82 -13.67 -1.86
C THR A 97 -1.89 -13.00 -0.99
N ARG A 98 -2.89 -12.37 -1.64
CA ARG A 98 -4.09 -11.88 -0.93
C ARG A 98 -4.83 -13.01 -0.21
N ASP A 99 -4.86 -14.21 -0.79
CA ASP A 99 -5.55 -15.37 -0.21
C ASP A 99 -4.84 -15.90 1.03
N ASP A 100 -3.50 -15.93 1.03
CA ASP A 100 -2.72 -16.30 2.23
C ASP A 100 -3.03 -15.35 3.39
N VAL A 101 -2.97 -14.04 3.11
CA VAL A 101 -3.28 -12.98 4.08
C VAL A 101 -4.70 -13.12 4.61
N ARG A 102 -5.66 -13.40 3.72
CA ARG A 102 -7.06 -13.58 4.04
C ARG A 102 -7.29 -14.80 4.93
N SER A 103 -6.62 -15.92 4.65
CA SER A 103 -6.73 -17.17 5.42
C SER A 103 -6.07 -17.08 6.80
N GLU A 104 -4.90 -16.44 6.86
CA GLU A 104 -4.14 -16.19 8.08
C GLU A 104 -4.74 -15.06 8.93
N GLN A 105 -5.61 -14.24 8.33
CA GLN A 105 -6.22 -13.06 8.94
C GLN A 105 -5.17 -12.04 9.41
N LEU A 106 -4.22 -11.72 8.53
CA LEU A 106 -3.17 -10.73 8.79
C LEU A 106 -3.69 -9.29 8.73
N ALA A 107 -3.09 -8.41 9.52
CA ALA A 107 -3.47 -7.00 9.62
C ALA A 107 -2.28 -6.04 9.55
N TRP A 108 -1.04 -6.52 9.53
CA TRP A 108 0.14 -5.69 9.38
C TRP A 108 1.00 -6.21 8.24
N PHE A 109 0.82 -5.60 7.08
CA PHE A 109 1.56 -5.89 5.85
C PHE A 109 1.67 -4.63 4.99
N VAL A 110 2.56 -4.68 4.01
CA VAL A 110 2.60 -3.75 2.88
C VAL A 110 1.91 -4.42 1.70
N TYR A 111 0.89 -3.79 1.14
CA TYR A 111 0.25 -4.24 -0.09
C TYR A 111 0.85 -3.50 -1.28
N ILE A 112 1.37 -4.22 -2.26
CA ILE A 112 1.85 -3.69 -3.52
C ILE A 112 0.73 -3.85 -4.55
N SER A 113 0.19 -2.73 -5.03
CA SER A 113 -0.96 -2.70 -5.93
C SER A 113 -0.58 -2.48 -7.38
N LYS A 114 0.63 -1.99 -7.65
CA LYS A 114 1.15 -1.83 -9.01
C LYS A 114 2.68 -1.80 -8.98
N VAL A 115 3.30 -2.46 -9.96
CA VAL A 115 4.73 -2.35 -10.25
C VAL A 115 4.87 -2.05 -11.73
N THR A 116 5.58 -0.98 -12.07
CA THR A 116 5.94 -0.63 -13.44
C THR A 116 7.45 -0.63 -13.53
N LEU A 117 8.02 -1.44 -14.42
CA LEU A 117 9.46 -1.55 -14.59
C LEU A 117 9.82 -1.16 -16.02
N GLY A 118 10.86 -0.34 -16.15
CA GLY A 118 11.51 0.03 -17.39
C GLY A 118 13.03 -0.13 -17.25
N PRO A 119 13.79 0.09 -18.33
CA PRO A 119 15.24 -0.12 -18.34
C PRO A 119 16.01 0.83 -17.42
N GLU A 120 15.48 2.03 -17.18
CA GLU A 120 16.14 3.07 -16.38
C GLU A 120 15.24 3.67 -15.30
N GLN A 121 13.99 3.22 -15.22
CA GLN A 121 13.01 3.71 -14.25
C GLN A 121 12.15 2.56 -13.74
N ALA A 122 11.79 2.61 -12.46
CA ALA A 122 10.82 1.71 -11.85
C ALA A 122 9.87 2.50 -10.97
N SER A 123 8.62 2.09 -10.87
CA SER A 123 7.62 2.72 -10.00
C SER A 123 6.80 1.66 -9.29
N VAL A 124 6.60 1.84 -7.99
CA VAL A 124 5.89 0.90 -7.13
C VAL A 124 4.82 1.66 -6.35
N ALA A 125 3.56 1.27 -6.58
CA ALA A 125 2.44 1.77 -5.79
C ALA A 125 2.15 0.81 -4.64
N TYR A 126 1.99 1.37 -3.44
CA TYR A 126 1.85 0.60 -2.21
C TYR A 126 0.76 1.15 -1.28
N GLN A 127 0.31 0.28 -0.38
CA GLN A 127 -0.57 0.60 0.74
C GLN A 127 -0.02 -0.04 2.01
N THR A 128 -0.18 0.63 3.14
CA THR A 128 0.05 0.11 4.49
C THR A 128 -1.26 0.23 5.26
N PRO A 129 -2.20 -0.70 5.05
CA PRO A 129 -3.58 -0.50 5.49
C PRO A 129 -3.69 -0.33 7.02
N HIS A 130 -2.79 -0.94 7.79
CA HIS A 130 -2.76 -0.79 9.26
C HIS A 130 -2.62 0.67 9.74
N ASN A 131 -1.83 1.49 9.04
CA ASN A 131 -1.62 2.91 9.35
C ASN A 131 -2.37 3.83 8.38
N GLY A 132 -3.21 3.26 7.50
CA GLY A 132 -3.91 3.96 6.44
C GLY A 132 -3.02 4.82 5.55
N LYS A 133 -1.73 4.50 5.41
CA LYS A 133 -0.86 5.21 4.48
C LYS A 133 -0.83 4.49 3.15
N TYR A 134 -0.68 5.22 2.07
CA TYR A 134 -0.53 4.70 0.73
C TYR A 134 0.30 5.69 -0.09
N GLY A 135 0.84 5.23 -1.20
CA GLY A 135 1.75 6.07 -1.95
C GLY A 135 2.39 5.36 -3.13
N THR A 136 3.37 6.06 -3.70
CA THR A 136 4.19 5.56 -4.78
C THR A 136 5.63 5.95 -4.49
N PHE A 137 6.57 5.04 -4.72
CA PHE A 137 7.98 5.41 -4.86
C PHE A 137 8.45 5.11 -6.28
N THR A 138 9.29 5.99 -6.80
CA THR A 138 9.88 5.88 -8.13
C THR A 138 11.39 5.80 -7.98
N LEU A 139 11.99 4.87 -8.70
CA LEU A 139 13.41 4.62 -8.75
C LEU A 139 13.93 5.02 -10.13
N SER A 140 15.14 5.59 -10.16
CA SER A 140 15.86 5.86 -11.40
C SER A 140 17.21 5.19 -11.38
N LYS A 141 17.65 4.74 -12.55
CA LYS A 141 18.99 4.20 -12.78
C LYS A 141 19.88 5.28 -13.36
N THR A 142 20.95 5.62 -12.66
CA THR A 142 21.97 6.59 -13.11
C THR A 142 23.34 5.94 -12.99
N ASP A 143 24.12 5.96 -14.07
CA ASP A 143 25.45 5.33 -14.14
C ASP A 143 25.46 3.86 -13.67
N GLY A 144 24.39 3.12 -13.99
CA GLY A 144 24.23 1.73 -13.59
C GLY A 144 23.67 1.49 -12.18
N ASN A 145 23.50 2.54 -11.37
CA ASN A 145 23.05 2.43 -9.99
C ASN A 145 21.59 2.87 -9.84
N TRP A 146 20.79 2.03 -9.18
CA TRP A 146 19.40 2.35 -8.84
C TRP A 146 19.33 3.18 -7.56
N SER A 147 18.50 4.22 -7.56
CA SER A 147 18.25 5.05 -6.38
C SER A 147 16.83 5.59 -6.38
N ILE A 148 16.34 6.02 -5.21
CA ILE A 148 15.03 6.65 -5.07
C ILE A 148 15.07 8.04 -5.73
N GLN A 149 14.21 8.24 -6.72
CA GLN A 149 14.03 9.52 -7.39
C GLN A 149 12.92 10.34 -6.73
N ASP A 150 11.78 9.70 -6.43
CA ASP A 150 10.61 10.35 -5.83
C ASP A 150 9.90 9.40 -4.87
N HIS A 151 9.29 9.96 -3.82
CA HIS A 151 8.45 9.23 -2.88
C HIS A 151 7.28 10.08 -2.44
N GLN A 152 6.09 9.66 -2.85
CA GLN A 152 4.83 10.28 -2.47
C GLN A 152 4.11 9.40 -1.45
N GLN A 153 3.68 10.01 -0.35
CA GLN A 153 2.95 9.34 0.70
C GLN A 153 1.73 10.17 1.12
N MET A 154 0.59 9.51 1.18
CA MET A 154 -0.69 10.05 1.61
C MET A 154 -1.27 9.20 2.75
N HIS A 155 -2.28 9.74 3.43
CA HIS A 155 -2.98 9.04 4.51
C HIS A 155 -4.50 9.10 4.29
N SER A 156 -5.18 7.96 4.43
CA SER A 156 -6.63 7.84 4.38
C SER A 156 -7.09 6.69 5.29
N SER A 157 -7.64 7.06 6.45
CA SER A 157 -8.26 6.10 7.36
C SER A 157 -9.50 5.42 6.75
N SER A 158 -10.29 6.12 5.94
CA SER A 158 -11.46 5.53 5.26
C SER A 158 -11.04 4.55 4.15
N GLY A 159 -9.99 4.88 3.39
CA GLY A 159 -9.43 3.99 2.37
C GLY A 159 -8.89 2.70 2.97
N ALA A 160 -8.23 2.79 4.13
CA ALA A 160 -7.77 1.61 4.87
C ALA A 160 -8.90 0.67 5.29
N ARG A 161 -10.00 1.25 5.81
CA ARG A 161 -11.18 0.47 6.21
C ARG A 161 -11.84 -0.18 4.99
N TYR A 162 -11.94 0.55 3.89
CA TYR A 162 -12.44 0.01 2.63
C TYR A 162 -11.60 -1.17 2.14
N PHE A 163 -10.27 -1.03 2.14
CA PHE A 163 -9.35 -2.11 1.75
C PHE A 163 -9.55 -3.38 2.58
N TYR A 164 -9.62 -3.27 3.91
CA TYR A 164 -9.84 -4.43 4.77
C TYR A 164 -11.23 -5.03 4.60
N GLY A 165 -12.24 -4.19 4.40
CA GLY A 165 -13.60 -4.65 4.20
C GLY A 165 -13.75 -5.43 2.89
N GLU A 166 -13.07 -5.01 1.83
CA GLU A 166 -12.96 -5.78 0.59
C GLU A 166 -12.20 -7.09 0.82
N LEU A 167 -10.99 -7.01 1.39
CA LEU A 167 -10.12 -8.18 1.59
C LEU A 167 -10.78 -9.29 2.39
N TYR A 168 -11.57 -8.93 3.41
CA TYR A 168 -12.21 -9.86 4.33
C TYR A 168 -13.72 -10.04 4.09
N GLU A 169 -14.28 -9.54 2.99
CA GLU A 169 -15.69 -9.76 2.66
C GLU A 169 -15.99 -11.27 2.62
N GLY A 170 -16.93 -11.74 3.45
CA GLY A 170 -17.30 -13.16 3.54
C GLY A 170 -16.35 -14.04 4.37
N VAL A 171 -15.37 -13.46 5.08
CA VAL A 171 -14.50 -14.20 6.03
C VAL A 171 -15.05 -14.07 7.44
N ALA A 172 -15.25 -15.22 8.11
CA ALA A 172 -15.58 -15.22 9.53
C ALA A 172 -14.37 -14.80 10.36
N CYS A 173 -14.55 -13.85 11.29
CA CYS A 173 -13.49 -13.44 12.19
C CYS A 173 -13.08 -14.59 13.12
N ARG A 174 -11.77 -14.76 13.35
CA ARG A 174 -11.20 -15.74 14.28
C ARG A 174 -10.50 -15.06 15.46
N ASP A 175 -10.82 -15.47 16.68
CA ASP A 175 -10.12 -15.03 17.89
C ASP A 175 -8.63 -15.37 17.80
N GLY A 176 -7.77 -14.57 18.44
CA GLY A 176 -6.32 -14.74 18.35
C GLY A 176 -5.72 -14.29 17.02
N SER A 177 -6.53 -13.99 15.99
CA SER A 177 -6.02 -13.50 14.72
C SER A 177 -5.37 -12.13 14.85
N GLU A 178 -4.48 -11.83 13.90
CA GLU A 178 -3.85 -10.54 13.82
C GLU A 178 -4.89 -9.43 13.52
N MET A 179 -5.89 -9.71 12.67
CA MET A 179 -7.04 -8.81 12.46
C MET A 179 -7.88 -8.57 13.73
N ALA A 180 -8.16 -9.59 14.52
CA ALA A 180 -8.85 -9.40 15.82
C ALA A 180 -8.01 -8.50 16.75
N ARG A 181 -6.67 -8.69 16.77
CA ARG A 181 -5.77 -7.84 17.55
C ARG A 181 -5.81 -6.38 17.11
N ARG A 182 -5.79 -6.11 15.79
CA ARG A 182 -5.90 -4.73 15.26
C ARG A 182 -7.16 -4.03 15.77
N TRP A 183 -8.27 -4.74 15.83
CA TRP A 183 -9.53 -4.17 16.33
C TRP A 183 -9.51 -3.90 17.82
N ASN A 184 -9.00 -4.86 18.58
CA ASN A 184 -8.90 -4.70 20.01
C ASN A 184 -7.97 -3.56 20.36
N MET A 185 -6.83 -3.38 19.67
CA MET A 185 -5.95 -2.22 19.87
C MET A 185 -6.68 -0.87 19.70
N TYR A 186 -7.57 -0.74 18.71
CA TYR A 186 -8.35 0.49 18.54
C TYR A 186 -9.33 0.70 19.68
N LYS A 187 -10.11 -0.33 20.04
CA LYS A 187 -11.07 -0.28 21.15
C LYS A 187 -10.36 0.04 22.47
N ASP A 188 -9.26 -0.65 22.71
CA ASP A 188 -8.40 -0.54 23.88
C ASP A 188 -7.78 0.85 24.01
N ALA A 189 -7.32 1.44 22.92
CA ALA A 189 -6.80 2.81 22.91
C ALA A 189 -7.89 3.84 23.25
N VAL A 190 -9.11 3.65 22.72
CA VAL A 190 -10.26 4.51 23.05
C VAL A 190 -10.65 4.37 24.52
N GLU A 191 -10.73 3.15 25.05
CA GLU A 191 -11.02 2.89 26.47
C GLU A 191 -9.95 3.47 27.39
N ALA A 192 -8.67 3.27 27.07
CA ALA A 192 -7.55 3.81 27.85
C ALA A 192 -7.53 5.36 27.86
N ALA A 193 -7.80 5.98 26.71
CA ALA A 193 -7.95 7.43 26.60
C ALA A 193 -9.10 7.95 27.46
N MET A 194 -10.25 7.27 27.45
CA MET A 194 -11.39 7.61 28.31
C MET A 194 -11.08 7.42 29.79
N ALA A 195 -10.31 6.39 30.14
CA ALA A 195 -9.93 6.08 31.52
C ALA A 195 -8.76 6.91 32.06
N ARG A 196 -8.11 7.74 31.23
CA ARG A 196 -6.86 8.47 31.56
C ARG A 196 -5.77 7.57 32.18
N ARG A 197 -5.68 6.31 31.76
CA ARG A 197 -4.68 5.35 32.26
C ARG A 197 -3.71 4.98 31.14
N ALA A 198 -2.42 5.01 31.46
CA ALA A 198 -1.42 4.34 30.64
C ALA A 198 -1.55 2.83 30.87
N ARG A 199 -1.60 2.04 29.79
CA ARG A 199 -1.55 0.57 29.87
C ARG A 199 -0.11 0.10 29.95
N THR A 200 0.10 -1.02 30.64
CA THR A 200 1.31 -1.83 30.46
C THR A 200 1.06 -2.93 29.43
N PRO A 201 2.11 -3.51 28.82
CA PRO A 201 1.97 -4.63 27.88
C PRO A 201 1.25 -5.86 28.48
N GLU A 202 1.28 -6.04 29.80
CA GLU A 202 0.58 -7.13 30.49
C GLU A 202 -0.95 -6.95 30.54
N ASP A 203 -1.45 -5.73 30.32
CA ASP A 203 -2.89 -5.40 30.28
C ASP A 203 -3.52 -5.69 28.91
N ALA A 204 -2.77 -6.28 27.97
CA ALA A 204 -3.28 -6.61 26.65
C ALA A 204 -4.36 -7.70 26.77
N LEU A 205 -5.62 -7.29 26.62
CA LEU A 205 -6.75 -8.22 26.54
C LEU A 205 -6.52 -9.23 25.40
N PRO A 206 -7.01 -10.48 25.54
CA PRO A 206 -6.98 -11.43 24.43
C PRO A 206 -7.65 -10.80 23.21
N SER A 207 -7.05 -11.01 22.02
CA SER A 207 -7.61 -10.52 20.77
C SER A 207 -8.87 -11.32 20.43
N THR A 208 -10.01 -10.70 20.66
CA THR A 208 -11.35 -11.27 20.46
C THR A 208 -12.03 -10.62 19.28
N CYS A 209 -12.79 -11.41 18.54
CA CYS A 209 -13.59 -10.93 17.45
C CYS A 209 -14.76 -10.08 17.96
N PRO A 210 -15.03 -8.92 17.33
CA PRO A 210 -16.17 -8.09 17.69
C PRO A 210 -17.52 -8.70 17.24
N GLY A 211 -17.50 -9.79 16.47
CA GLY A 211 -18.66 -10.51 15.96
C GLY A 211 -18.27 -11.55 14.91
N LYS A 212 -19.26 -12.08 14.18
CA LYS A 212 -19.03 -13.05 13.09
C LYS A 212 -18.27 -12.45 11.91
N GLU A 213 -18.41 -11.15 11.68
CA GLU A 213 -17.82 -10.41 10.56
C GLU A 213 -16.98 -9.24 11.09
N PHE A 214 -15.93 -8.86 10.36
CA PHE A 214 -15.10 -7.71 10.74
C PHE A 214 -15.86 -6.38 10.53
N PRO A 215 -15.71 -5.39 11.43
CA PRO A 215 -16.37 -4.09 11.31
C PRO A 215 -16.09 -3.36 9.99
N ASP A 216 -14.87 -3.52 9.44
CA ASP A 216 -14.50 -2.95 8.14
C ASP A 216 -15.36 -3.48 6.99
N VAL A 217 -15.82 -4.74 7.06
CA VAL A 217 -16.67 -5.34 6.02
C VAL A 217 -18.07 -4.71 6.04
N ALA A 218 -18.60 -4.39 7.21
CA ALA A 218 -19.88 -3.69 7.33
C ALA A 218 -19.81 -2.30 6.66
N ALA A 219 -18.73 -1.55 6.90
CA ALA A 219 -18.50 -0.27 6.25
C ALA A 219 -18.32 -0.42 4.73
N TYR A 220 -17.52 -1.39 4.28
CA TYR A 220 -17.33 -1.70 2.86
C TYR A 220 -18.64 -2.02 2.15
N LYS A 221 -19.50 -2.87 2.73
CA LYS A 221 -20.83 -3.18 2.17
C LYS A 221 -21.70 -1.93 2.02
N GLN A 222 -21.63 -0.99 2.96
CA GLN A 222 -22.34 0.30 2.84
C GLN A 222 -21.80 1.13 1.66
N TYR A 223 -20.48 1.25 1.51
CA TYR A 223 -19.87 1.92 0.36
C TYR A 223 -20.29 1.28 -0.97
N LYS A 224 -20.32 -0.06 -1.00
CA LYS A 224 -20.73 -0.85 -2.16
C LYS A 224 -22.19 -0.64 -2.53
N ALA A 225 -23.08 -0.60 -1.52
CA ALA A 225 -24.49 -0.32 -1.72
C ALA A 225 -24.75 1.11 -2.25
N MET A 226 -23.88 2.07 -1.93
CA MET A 226 -23.95 3.44 -2.43
C MET A 226 -23.34 3.63 -3.82
N GLY A 227 -22.80 2.57 -4.45
CA GLY A 227 -22.12 2.66 -5.74
C GLY A 227 -20.78 3.41 -5.68
N LEU A 228 -20.19 3.55 -4.49
CA LEU A 228 -18.91 4.23 -4.28
C LEU A 228 -17.70 3.31 -4.47
N ASN A 229 -17.85 2.28 -5.30
CA ASN A 229 -16.77 1.37 -5.69
C ASN A 229 -15.90 2.13 -6.68
N LYS A 230 -14.75 2.62 -6.24
CA LYS A 230 -13.74 3.18 -7.14
C LYS A 230 -12.78 2.11 -7.60
#